data_AF-J2SG10-F1
#
_entry.id   AF-J2SG10-F1
#
_cell.length_a   1.000
_cell.length_b   1.000
_cell.length_c   1.000
_cell.angle_alpha   90.00
_cell.angle_beta   90.00
_cell.angle_gamma   90.00
#
_symmetry.space_group_name_H-M   'P 1'
#
loop_
_entity.id
_entity.type
_entity.pdbx_description
1 polymer ?
#
loop_
_entity_poly.entity_id
_entity_poly.type
_entity_poly.pdbx_seq_one_letter_code
_entity_poly.pdbx_strand_id
1 'polypeptide(L)' 'MLTHWIFVMFIGGQPVMTEQKASEADCNRTLVRLVPMARAQGKDAVGACYLRATADTR' A
#
# COMPACT_ATOMS: atom_id res chain seq x y z
N MET A 1 -15.24 -13.04 -8.56
CA MET A 1 -14.36 -12.68 -7.43
C MET A 1 -13.33 -11.67 -7.93
N LEU A 2 -13.52 -10.39 -7.65
CA LEU A 2 -12.56 -9.34 -8.02
C LEU A 2 -11.47 -9.28 -6.96
N THR A 3 -10.23 -9.48 -7.38
CA THR A 3 -9.05 -9.42 -6.51
C THR A 3 -8.28 -8.16 -6.85
N HIS A 4 -8.07 -7.28 -5.87
CA HIS A 4 -7.30 -6.06 -6.04
C HIS A 4 -6.20 -5.98 -4.98
N TRP A 5 -5.05 -5.42 -5.37
CA TRP A 5 -3.98 -5.13 -4.43
C TRP A 5 -4.21 -3.77 -3.80
N ILE A 6 -3.88 -3.63 -2.53
CA ILE A 6 -3.98 -2.37 -1.80
C ILE A 6 -2.62 -2.06 -1.21
N PHE A 7 -2.08 -0.92 -1.62
CA PHE A 7 -0.97 -0.30 -0.94
C PHE A 7 -1.48 0.55 0.21
N VAL A 8 -0.93 0.38 1.42
CA VAL A 8 -1.19 1.26 2.56
C VAL A 8 0.13 1.81 3.08
N MET A 9 0.19 3.10 3.33
CA MET A 9 1.33 3.77 3.96
C MET A 9 0.94 4.37 5.30
N PHE A 10 1.79 4.13 6.29
CA PHE A 10 1.71 4.67 7.63
C PHE A 10 2.85 5.65 7.85
N ILE A 11 2.58 6.75 8.57
CA ILE A 11 3.58 7.65 9.11
C ILE A 11 3.30 7.85 10.60
N GLY A 12 4.28 7.57 11.46
CA GLY A 12 4.10 7.65 12.91
C GLY A 12 2.96 6.76 13.41
N GLY A 13 2.78 5.59 12.77
CA GLY A 13 1.71 4.64 13.09
C GLY A 13 0.32 5.00 12.55
N GLN A 14 0.12 6.17 11.93
CA GLN A 14 -1.17 6.57 11.35
C GLN A 14 -1.21 6.30 9.84
N PRO A 15 -2.32 5.74 9.31
CA PRO A 15 -2.47 5.54 7.87
C PRO A 15 -2.63 6.90 7.17
N VAL A 16 -1.72 7.23 6.27
CA VAL A 16 -1.72 8.50 5.52
C VAL A 16 -2.04 8.31 4.03
N MET A 17 -1.93 7.08 3.52
CA MET A 17 -2.21 6.79 2.11
C MET A 17 -2.75 5.37 1.96
N THR A 18 -3.78 5.22 1.13
CA THR A 18 -4.34 3.92 0.74
C THR A 18 -4.67 3.98 -0.75
N GLU A 19 -4.03 3.12 -1.55
CA GLU A 19 -4.21 3.08 -3.00
C GLU A 19 -4.49 1.67 -3.49
N GLN A 20 -5.52 1.52 -4.33
CA GLN A 20 -5.78 0.27 -5.04
C GLN A 20 -4.82 0.15 -6.24
N LYS A 21 -4.34 -1.06 -6.49
CA LYS A 21 -3.37 -1.41 -7.53
C LYS A 21 -3.87 -2.62 -8.30
N ALA A 22 -3.59 -2.62 -9.60
CA ALA A 22 -4.01 -3.68 -10.51
C ALA A 22 -3.23 -4.98 -10.30
N SER A 23 -1.99 -4.91 -9.78
CA SER A 23 -1.12 -6.06 -9.58
C SER A 23 -0.23 -5.92 -8.35
N GLU A 24 0.33 -7.06 -7.91
CA GLU A 24 1.34 -7.09 -6.83
C GLU A 24 2.56 -6.28 -7.21
N ALA A 25 3.01 -6.41 -8.46
CA ALA A 25 4.18 -5.71 -8.98
C ALA A 25 4.01 -4.19 -8.91
N ASP A 26 2.83 -3.67 -9.26
CA ASP A 26 2.53 -2.23 -9.17
C ASP A 26 2.46 -1.75 -7.72
N CYS A 27 1.93 -2.60 -6.83
CA CYS A 27 1.93 -2.32 -5.40
C CYS A 27 3.36 -2.26 -4.84
N ASN A 28 4.18 -3.25 -5.12
CA ASN A 28 5.57 -3.32 -4.68
C ASN A 28 6.39 -2.15 -5.24
N ARG A 29 6.22 -1.78 -6.52
CA ARG A 29 6.84 -0.57 -7.10
C ARG A 29 6.46 0.69 -6.33
N THR A 30 5.20 0.83 -5.93
CA THR A 30 4.73 1.99 -5.15
C THR A 30 5.38 1.99 -3.76
N LEU A 31 5.43 0.84 -3.09
CA LEU A 31 6.04 0.66 -1.78
C LEU A 31 7.52 1.03 -1.77
N VAL A 32 8.32 0.46 -2.68
CA VAL A 32 9.77 0.70 -2.74
C VAL A 32 10.11 2.12 -3.20
N ARG A 33 9.18 2.84 -3.82
CA ARG A 33 9.36 4.23 -4.20
C ARG A 33 9.03 5.18 -3.05
N LEU A 34 7.86 5.04 -2.45
CA LEU A 34 7.31 6.05 -1.54
C LEU A 34 7.82 5.91 -0.11
N VAL A 35 7.98 4.68 0.40
CA VAL A 35 8.45 4.47 1.78
C VAL A 35 9.87 5.02 1.96
N PRO A 36 10.86 4.71 1.10
CA PRO A 36 12.19 5.28 1.25
C PRO A 36 12.22 6.80 1.07
N MET A 37 11.42 7.36 0.15
CA MET A 37 11.30 8.82 -0.02
C MET A 37 10.79 9.50 1.26
N ALA A 38 9.76 8.95 1.90
CA ALA A 38 9.25 9.49 3.15
C ALA A 38 10.26 9.37 4.29
N ARG A 39 10.99 8.25 4.38
CA ARG A 39 12.09 8.06 5.34
C ARG A 39 13.24 9.04 5.12
N ALA A 40 13.61 9.30 3.87
CA ALA A 40 14.64 10.28 3.53
C ALA A 40 14.24 11.72 3.93
N GLN A 41 12.94 12.00 4.05
CA GLN A 41 12.40 13.25 4.59
C GLN A 41 12.30 13.27 6.13
N GLY A 42 12.86 12.29 6.82
CA GLY A 42 12.82 12.18 8.28
C GLY A 42 11.48 11.69 8.85
N LYS A 43 10.59 11.15 8.01
CA LYS A 43 9.29 10.61 8.47
C LYS A 43 9.45 9.15 8.87
N ASP A 44 8.85 8.78 9.99
CA ASP A 44 8.74 7.37 10.41
C ASP A 44 7.70 6.64 9.54
N ALA A 45 8.12 6.28 8.33
CA ALA A 45 7.24 5.70 7.31
C ALA A 45 7.38 4.18 7.21
N VAL A 46 6.22 3.52 7.11
CA VAL A 46 6.10 2.07 6.83
C VAL A 46 5.04 1.89 5.75
N GLY A 47 5.24 0.94 4.84
CA GLY A 47 4.25 0.61 3.81
C GLY A 47 4.05 -0.89 3.70
N ALA A 48 2.86 -1.29 3.27
CA ALA A 48 2.51 -2.68 3.07
C ALA A 48 1.61 -2.84 1.84
N CYS A 49 1.70 -4.02 1.22
CA CYS A 49 0.86 -4.44 0.10
C CYS A 49 -0.04 -5.60 0.54
N TYR A 50 -1.35 -5.38 0.47
CA TYR A 50 -2.35 -6.36 0.87
C TYR A 50 -3.12 -6.84 -0.34
N LEU A 51 -3.41 -8.14 -0.40
CA LEU A 51 -4.36 -8.68 -1.35
C LEU A 51 -5.77 -8.61 -0.76
N ARG A 52 -6.66 -7.81 -1.35
CA ARG A 52 -8.07 -7.82 -0.99
C ARG A 52 -8.84 -8.63 -2.02
N ALA A 53 -9.30 -9.79 -1.58
CA ALA A 53 -10.33 -10.54 -2.29
C ALA A 53 -11.70 -10.05 -1.80
N THR A 54 -12.46 -9.39 -2.65
CA THR A 54 -13.88 -9.14 -2.34
C THR A 54 -14.63 -10.42 -2.65
N ALA A 55 -15.08 -11.12 -1.61
CA ALA A 55 -16.07 -12.18 -1.77
C ALA A 55 -17.34 -11.53 -2.32
N ASP A 56 -17.81 -12.01 -3.47
CA ASP A 56 -19.13 -11.66 -3.99
C ASP A 56 -20.13 -12.38 -3.08
N THR A 57 -20.50 -11.77 -1.96
CA THR A 57 -21.60 -12.25 -1.12
C THR A 57 -22.90 -11.87 -1.83
N ARG A 58 -23.28 -12.71 -2.78
CA ARG A 58 -24.61 -12.71 -3.38
C ARG A 58 -25.60 -13.41 -2.47
#